data_AF-A0A397TW68-F1
#
_entry.id   AF-A0A397TW68-F1
#
_cell.length_a   1.000
_cell.length_b   1.000
_cell.length_c   1.000
_cell.angle_alpha   90.00
_cell.angle_beta   90.00
_cell.angle_gamma   90.00
#
_symmetry.space_group_name_H-M   'P 1'
#
loop_
_entity.id
_entity.type
_entity.pdbx_description
1 polymer ?
#
loop_
_entity_poly.entity_id
_entity_poly.type
_entity_poly.pdbx_seq_one_letter_code
_entity_poly.pdbx_strand_id
1 'polypeptide(L)'
;MKTSIFHEILCTALEIWKKIGSKSIISANILIAQIKKYDTYEPPYNFTFVEEIESPKTWWVGCKLENHHLQKLALHLLAITPHSASCECIFSVLSWITQKRRSRLTVEKVSNIAKLHTYYMTNAQNELNYFINDISEAEFEQIMENYSNSIEYDDDMFNNNIEEFDK
;
A
#
# COMPACT_ATOMS: atom_id res chain seq x y z
N MET A 1 -25.37 3.42 -18.29
CA MET A 1 -25.44 2.19 -17.46
C MET A 1 -26.89 1.73 -17.31
N LYS A 2 -27.21 0.42 -17.10
CA LYS A 2 -28.59 -0.01 -16.77
C LYS A 2 -28.98 0.58 -15.40
N THR A 3 -30.19 1.12 -15.28
CA THR A 3 -30.65 1.83 -14.05
C THR A 3 -30.53 1.02 -12.77
N SER A 4 -30.76 -0.31 -12.83
CA SER A 4 -30.61 -1.21 -11.68
C SER A 4 -29.17 -1.27 -11.15
N ILE A 5 -28.19 -1.38 -12.06
CA ILE A 5 -26.77 -1.49 -11.72
C ILE A 5 -26.27 -0.18 -11.13
N PHE A 6 -26.71 0.95 -11.69
CA PHE A 6 -26.33 2.27 -11.16
C PHE A 6 -26.85 2.49 -9.74
N HIS A 7 -28.07 2.02 -9.45
CA HIS A 7 -28.62 2.07 -8.09
C HIS A 7 -27.82 1.22 -7.10
N GLU A 8 -27.42 0.01 -7.49
CA GLU A 8 -26.57 -0.87 -6.67
C GLU A 8 -25.23 -0.20 -6.36
N ILE A 9 -24.56 0.38 -7.37
CA ILE A 9 -23.29 1.11 -7.19
C ILE A 9 -23.45 2.24 -6.18
N LEU A 10 -24.53 3.03 -6.26
CA LEU A 10 -24.81 4.11 -5.32
C LEU A 10 -24.98 3.58 -3.88
N CYS A 11 -25.76 2.52 -3.70
CA CYS A 11 -25.97 1.90 -2.39
C CYS A 11 -24.65 1.40 -1.80
N THR A 12 -23.85 0.65 -2.57
CA THR A 12 -22.55 0.14 -2.13
C THR A 12 -21.57 1.28 -1.81
N ALA A 13 -21.51 2.32 -2.65
CA ALA A 13 -20.65 3.48 -2.40
C ALA A 13 -21.01 4.18 -1.08
N LEU A 14 -22.30 4.33 -0.77
CA LEU A 14 -22.77 4.92 0.48
C LEU A 14 -22.45 4.06 1.70
N GLU A 15 -22.55 2.74 1.59
CA GLU A 15 -22.17 1.82 2.66
C GLU A 15 -20.67 1.91 2.98
N ILE A 16 -19.83 1.91 1.94
CA ILE A 16 -18.37 2.06 2.10
C ILE A 16 -18.05 3.43 2.69
N TRP A 17 -18.69 4.49 2.18
CA TRP A 17 -18.49 5.86 2.69
C TRP A 17 -18.81 5.99 4.17
N LYS A 18 -19.90 5.35 4.63
CA LYS A 18 -20.28 5.29 6.04
C LYS A 18 -19.24 4.55 6.88
N LYS A 19 -18.69 3.44 6.37
CA LYS A 19 -17.64 2.65 7.05
C LYS A 19 -16.31 3.39 7.19
N ILE A 20 -15.98 4.28 6.25
CA ILE A 20 -14.77 5.13 6.30
C ILE A 20 -14.87 6.20 7.42
N GLY A 21 -16.03 6.37 8.06
CA GLY A 21 -16.22 7.23 9.22
C GLY A 21 -17.07 8.48 8.96
N SER A 22 -17.58 8.64 7.74
CA SER A 22 -18.48 9.74 7.39
C SER A 22 -19.89 9.47 7.92
N LYS A 23 -20.32 10.26 8.92
CA LYS A 23 -21.67 10.15 9.54
C LYS A 23 -22.66 11.21 9.07
N SER A 24 -22.22 12.18 8.25
CA SER A 24 -23.04 13.31 7.83
C SER A 24 -23.87 12.99 6.59
N ILE A 25 -25.19 13.20 6.68
CA ILE A 25 -26.11 13.11 5.55
C ILE A 25 -25.73 14.07 4.41
N ILE A 26 -25.17 15.24 4.75
CA ILE A 26 -24.71 16.22 3.77
C ILE A 26 -23.57 15.63 2.93
N SER A 27 -22.60 14.96 3.57
CA SER A 27 -21.49 14.32 2.86
C SER A 27 -21.95 13.19 1.93
N ALA A 28 -22.97 12.42 2.36
CA ALA A 28 -23.57 11.37 1.54
C ALA A 28 -24.28 11.96 0.31
N ASN A 29 -25.04 13.04 0.48
CA ASN A 29 -25.71 13.72 -0.63
C ASN A 29 -24.72 14.34 -1.64
N ILE A 30 -23.62 14.93 -1.15
CA ILE A 30 -22.54 15.42 -2.00
C ILE A 30 -21.92 14.27 -2.80
N LEU A 31 -21.65 13.12 -2.16
CA LEU A 31 -21.13 11.93 -2.85
C LEU A 31 -22.08 11.45 -3.95
N ILE A 32 -23.39 11.37 -3.67
CA ILE A 32 -24.39 10.99 -4.69
C ILE A 32 -24.35 11.95 -5.88
N ALA A 33 -24.31 13.26 -5.62
CA ALA A 33 -24.22 14.26 -6.67
C ALA A 33 -22.94 14.10 -7.52
N GLN A 34 -21.82 13.76 -6.88
CA GLN A 34 -20.55 13.52 -7.58
C GLN A 34 -20.56 12.26 -8.43
N ILE A 35 -21.13 11.16 -7.93
CA ILE A 35 -21.26 9.91 -8.71
C ILE A 35 -22.13 10.14 -9.94
N LYS A 36 -23.22 10.91 -9.80
CA LYS A 36 -24.07 11.28 -10.94
C LYS A 36 -23.30 12.10 -11.99
N LYS A 37 -22.53 13.11 -11.55
CA LYS A 37 -21.67 13.90 -12.44
C LYS A 37 -20.60 13.05 -13.15
N TYR A 38 -20.05 12.05 -12.45
CA TYR A 38 -19.10 11.12 -13.04
C TYR A 38 -19.75 10.24 -14.11
N ASP A 39 -20.95 9.70 -13.85
CA ASP A 39 -21.72 8.90 -14.83
C ASP A 39 -22.13 9.71 -16.07
N THR A 40 -22.41 11.01 -15.91
CA THR A 40 -22.75 11.92 -17.01
C THR A 40 -21.54 12.56 -17.68
N TYR A 41 -20.32 12.21 -17.28
CA TYR A 41 -19.06 12.78 -17.80
C TYR A 41 -19.01 14.31 -17.70
N GLU A 42 -19.54 14.86 -16.61
CA GLU A 42 -19.53 16.31 -16.34
C GLU A 42 -18.24 16.76 -15.65
N PRO A 43 -17.84 18.04 -15.79
CA PRO A 43 -16.71 18.60 -15.07
C PRO A 43 -16.82 18.41 -13.55
N PRO A 44 -15.73 18.00 -12.87
CA PRO A 44 -14.35 17.88 -13.37
C PRO A 44 -13.96 16.48 -13.89
N TYR A 45 -14.93 15.59 -14.13
CA TYR A 45 -14.68 14.20 -14.53
C TYR A 45 -14.64 13.99 -16.04
N ASN A 46 -14.73 15.06 -16.81
CA ASN A 46 -14.85 15.08 -18.27
C ASN A 46 -13.50 14.95 -19.00
N PHE A 47 -12.45 14.48 -18.31
CA PHE A 47 -11.15 14.22 -18.91
C PHE A 47 -11.06 12.74 -19.29
N THR A 48 -10.45 12.45 -20.43
CA THR A 48 -10.27 11.07 -20.89
C THR A 48 -9.11 10.45 -20.14
N PHE A 49 -9.33 9.28 -19.53
CA PHE A 49 -8.27 8.49 -18.93
C PHE A 49 -7.52 7.73 -20.04
N VAL A 50 -6.19 7.83 -20.05
CA VAL A 50 -5.31 7.13 -21.00
C VAL A 50 -4.31 6.31 -20.19
N GLU A 51 -4.44 4.98 -20.28
CA GLU A 51 -3.71 4.02 -19.44
C GLU A 51 -2.20 4.09 -19.63
N GLU A 52 -1.74 4.43 -20.83
CA GLU A 52 -0.32 4.55 -21.17
C GLU A 52 0.34 5.82 -20.63
N ILE A 53 -0.47 6.84 -20.28
CA ILE A 53 0.02 8.17 -19.86
C ILE A 53 0.00 8.29 -18.34
N GLU A 54 -1.03 7.79 -17.68
CA GLU A 54 -1.19 7.97 -16.25
C GLU A 54 -1.88 6.79 -15.56
N SER A 55 -1.60 6.65 -14.27
CA SER A 55 -2.27 5.66 -13.43
C SER A 55 -3.69 6.12 -13.03
N PRO A 56 -4.61 5.21 -12.71
CA PRO A 56 -5.91 5.59 -12.14
C PRO A 56 -5.78 6.47 -10.88
N LYS A 57 -4.76 6.21 -10.05
CA LYS A 57 -4.49 6.99 -8.84
C LYS A 57 -4.17 8.45 -9.17
N THR A 58 -3.30 8.69 -10.15
CA THR A 58 -2.91 10.05 -10.58
C THR A 58 -4.07 10.78 -11.24
N TRP A 59 -4.88 10.10 -12.06
CA TRP A 59 -6.08 10.67 -12.68
C TRP A 59 -7.08 11.16 -11.62
N TRP A 60 -7.36 10.31 -10.61
CA TRP A 60 -8.23 10.71 -9.51
C TRP A 60 -7.66 11.88 -8.71
N VAL A 61 -6.35 11.94 -8.44
CA VAL A 61 -5.70 13.10 -7.79
C VAL A 61 -5.87 14.39 -8.60
N GLY A 62 -5.90 14.30 -9.94
CA GLY A 62 -6.13 15.42 -10.84
C GLY A 62 -7.52 16.06 -10.72
N CYS A 63 -8.54 15.31 -10.27
CA CYS A 63 -9.90 15.80 -10.07
C CYS A 63 -10.02 16.72 -8.83
N LYS A 64 -9.57 17.97 -8.95
CA LYS A 64 -9.59 18.94 -7.84
C LYS A 64 -11.00 19.53 -7.61
N LEU A 65 -11.57 19.24 -6.44
CA LEU A 65 -12.86 19.77 -5.96
C LEU A 65 -12.74 20.28 -4.52
N GLU A 66 -13.53 21.30 -4.15
CA GLU A 66 -13.61 21.77 -2.75
C GLU A 66 -14.03 20.63 -1.80
N ASN A 67 -15.06 19.87 -2.18
CA ASN A 67 -15.48 18.66 -1.50
C ASN A 67 -15.11 17.47 -2.37
N HIS A 68 -14.16 16.64 -1.98
CA HIS A 68 -13.59 15.59 -2.82
C HIS A 68 -13.99 14.18 -2.37
N HIS A 69 -15.28 13.97 -2.05
CA HIS A 69 -15.74 12.70 -1.47
C HIS A 69 -15.61 11.51 -2.43
N LEU A 70 -16.01 11.68 -3.69
CA LEU A 70 -15.85 10.63 -4.71
C LEU A 70 -14.37 10.33 -4.98
N GLN A 71 -13.53 11.36 -5.13
CA GLN A 71 -12.08 11.19 -5.25
C GLN A 71 -11.50 10.42 -4.06
N LYS A 72 -11.85 10.81 -2.83
CA LYS A 72 -11.40 10.12 -1.62
C LYS A 72 -11.83 8.66 -1.61
N LEU A 73 -13.09 8.37 -1.96
CA LEU A 73 -13.61 7.01 -2.04
C LEU A 73 -12.86 6.19 -3.10
N ALA A 74 -12.62 6.75 -4.28
CA ALA A 74 -11.90 6.10 -5.36
C ALA A 74 -10.45 5.79 -4.98
N LEU A 75 -9.76 6.74 -4.35
CA LEU A 75 -8.39 6.54 -3.86
C LEU A 75 -8.33 5.48 -2.75
N HIS A 76 -9.34 5.41 -1.87
CA HIS A 76 -9.43 4.33 -0.89
C HIS A 76 -9.64 2.96 -1.54
N LEU A 77 -10.47 2.86 -2.58
CA LEU A 77 -10.68 1.61 -3.33
C LEU A 77 -9.40 1.18 -4.06
N LEU A 78 -8.71 2.12 -4.69
CA LEU A 78 -7.45 1.86 -5.41
C LEU A 78 -6.29 1.49 -4.47
N ALA A 79 -6.35 1.86 -3.19
CA ALA A 79 -5.36 1.47 -2.19
C ALA A 79 -5.56 0.02 -1.70
N ILE A 80 -6.67 -0.64 -2.04
CA ILE A 80 -6.87 -2.05 -1.71
C ILE A 80 -6.08 -2.90 -2.71
N THR A 81 -4.99 -3.50 -2.23
CA THR A 81 -4.21 -4.44 -3.02
C THR A 81 -5.07 -5.69 -3.32
N PRO A 82 -5.33 -6.04 -4.59
CA PRO A 82 -6.20 -7.16 -4.93
C PRO A 82 -5.54 -8.53 -4.72
N HIS A 83 -4.27 -8.58 -4.29
CA HIS A 83 -3.52 -9.82 -4.10
C HIS A 83 -2.99 -9.96 -2.67
N SER A 84 -2.89 -11.20 -2.21
CA SER A 84 -2.31 -11.57 -0.91
C SER A 84 -0.79 -11.54 -0.91
N ALA A 85 -0.11 -11.42 -2.06
CA ALA A 85 1.35 -11.54 -2.14
C ALA A 85 2.12 -10.57 -1.20
N SER A 86 1.62 -9.34 -0.98
CA SER A 86 2.23 -8.44 0.01
C SER A 86 2.10 -8.97 1.45
N CYS A 87 0.97 -9.59 1.79
CA CYS A 87 0.79 -10.26 3.07
C CYS A 87 1.65 -11.53 3.17
N GLU A 88 1.77 -12.30 2.09
CA GLU A 88 2.59 -13.51 2.01
C GLU A 88 4.08 -13.19 2.18
N CYS A 89 4.57 -12.09 1.59
CA CYS A 89 5.92 -11.59 1.82
C CYS A 89 6.16 -11.28 3.31
N ILE A 90 5.25 -10.52 3.95
CA ILE A 90 5.33 -10.23 5.39
C ILE A 90 5.27 -11.53 6.21
N PHE A 91 4.41 -12.48 5.87
CA PHE A 91 4.31 -13.76 6.57
C PHE A 91 5.54 -14.65 6.39
N SER A 92 6.25 -14.56 5.26
CA SER A 92 7.52 -15.26 5.03
C SER A 92 8.59 -14.70 5.95
N VAL A 93 8.73 -13.37 6.03
CA VAL A 93 9.64 -12.70 6.99
C VAL A 93 9.31 -13.10 8.43
N LEU A 94 8.03 -13.07 8.82
CA LEU A 94 7.63 -13.44 10.18
C LEU A 94 7.83 -14.94 10.45
N SER A 95 7.62 -15.80 9.45
CA SER A 95 7.92 -17.23 9.55
C SER A 95 9.41 -17.45 9.78
N TRP A 96 10.28 -16.74 9.06
CA TRP A 96 11.72 -16.79 9.27
C TRP A 96 12.11 -16.40 10.72
N ILE A 97 11.53 -15.32 11.26
CA ILE A 97 11.82 -14.85 12.64
C ILE A 97 11.30 -15.83 13.71
N THR A 98 10.12 -16.40 13.51
CA THR A 98 9.42 -17.21 14.53
C THR A 98 9.77 -18.70 14.50
N GLN A 99 10.05 -19.26 13.32
CA GLN A 99 10.26 -20.70 13.13
C GLN A 99 11.75 -21.09 13.12
N LYS A 100 12.62 -20.38 12.38
CA LYS A 100 14.06 -20.71 12.32
C LYS A 100 14.79 -20.44 13.64
N ARG A 101 14.45 -19.33 14.30
CA ARG A 101 14.92 -19.03 15.65
C ARG A 101 13.78 -19.35 16.59
N ARG A 102 13.78 -20.52 17.24
CA ARG A 102 12.76 -20.96 18.23
C ARG A 102 12.58 -19.94 19.36
N SER A 103 11.86 -18.87 19.06
CA SER A 103 11.79 -17.66 19.86
C SER A 103 10.44 -17.62 20.53
N ARG A 104 10.41 -17.48 21.85
CA ARG A 104 9.18 -17.35 22.64
C ARG A 104 8.60 -15.94 22.49
N LEU A 105 8.41 -15.48 21.25
CA LEU A 105 7.83 -14.18 20.95
C LEU A 105 6.32 -14.24 21.14
N THR A 106 5.76 -13.24 21.81
CA THR A 106 4.32 -13.06 21.88
C THR A 106 3.80 -12.49 20.57
N VAL A 107 2.51 -12.70 20.28
CA VAL A 107 1.84 -12.15 19.08
C VAL A 107 2.04 -10.63 18.98
N GLU A 108 2.00 -9.93 20.10
CA GLU A 108 2.26 -8.49 20.16
C GLU A 108 3.67 -8.11 19.67
N LYS A 109 4.70 -8.85 20.09
CA LYS A 109 6.09 -8.62 19.65
C LYS A 109 6.24 -8.89 18.16
N VAL A 110 5.66 -9.99 17.66
CA VAL A 110 5.65 -10.32 16.24
C VAL A 110 4.97 -9.22 15.41
N SER A 111 3.84 -8.70 15.89
CA SER A 111 3.13 -7.58 15.24
C SER A 111 3.97 -6.31 15.19
N ASN A 112 4.67 -5.98 16.28
CA ASN A 112 5.52 -4.80 16.33
C ASN A 112 6.74 -4.94 15.39
N ILE A 113 7.33 -6.13 15.30
CA ILE A 113 8.40 -6.42 14.35
C ILE A 113 7.90 -6.27 12.90
N ALA A 114 6.71 -6.79 12.60
CA ALA A 114 6.10 -6.63 11.27
C ALA A 114 5.93 -5.15 10.90
N LYS A 115 5.42 -4.33 11.84
CA LYS A 115 5.24 -2.89 11.63
C LYS A 115 6.57 -2.17 11.40
N LEU A 116 7.59 -2.49 12.21
CA LEU A 116 8.94 -1.93 12.05
C LEU A 116 9.55 -2.31 10.71
N HIS A 117 9.46 -3.60 10.34
CA HIS A 117 9.93 -4.07 9.04
C HIS A 117 9.25 -3.33 7.88
N THR A 118 7.91 -3.24 7.87
CA THR A 118 7.18 -2.52 6.83
C THR A 118 7.55 -1.04 6.77
N TYR A 119 7.72 -0.39 7.93
CA TYR A 119 8.15 1.01 8.00
C TYR A 119 9.55 1.20 7.41
N TYR A 120 10.54 0.43 7.88
CA TYR A 120 11.91 0.55 7.39
C TYR A 120 12.03 0.17 5.92
N MET A 121 11.26 -0.79 5.40
CA MET A 121 11.27 -1.09 3.96
C MET A 121 10.66 0.04 3.13
N THR A 122 9.59 0.66 3.61
CA THR A 122 8.92 1.75 2.87
C THR A 122 9.70 3.07 2.96
N ASN A 123 10.48 3.26 4.03
CA ASN A 123 11.22 4.48 4.33
C ASN A 123 12.74 4.29 4.30
N ALA A 124 13.23 3.19 3.71
CA ALA A 124 14.62 2.76 3.80
C ALA A 124 15.61 3.87 3.42
N GLN A 125 15.35 4.57 2.31
CA GLN A 125 16.18 5.69 1.86
C GLN A 125 16.29 6.79 2.93
N ASN A 126 15.18 7.18 3.55
CA ASN A 126 15.18 8.27 4.53
C ASN A 126 15.79 7.85 5.88
N GLU A 127 15.52 6.64 6.34
CA GLU A 127 15.95 6.13 7.64
C GLU A 127 17.40 5.59 7.62
N LEU A 128 17.87 5.10 6.47
CA LEU A 128 19.24 4.59 6.28
C LEU A 128 20.16 5.61 5.60
N ASN A 129 19.76 6.88 5.55
CA ASN A 129 20.55 7.98 4.97
C ASN A 129 22.00 8.05 5.49
N TYR A 130 22.27 7.60 6.71
CA TYR A 130 23.63 7.54 7.26
C TYR A 130 24.52 6.50 6.55
N PHE A 131 23.94 5.39 6.08
CA PHE A 131 24.63 4.36 5.29
C PHE A 131 24.68 4.72 3.79
N ILE A 132 23.68 5.44 3.28
CA ILE A 132 23.54 5.74 1.85
C ILE A 132 24.50 6.83 1.38
N ASN A 133 24.96 7.73 2.26
CA ASN A 133 25.93 8.76 1.86
C ASN A 133 27.25 8.18 1.30
N ASP A 134 27.59 6.92 1.65
CA ASP A 134 28.80 6.22 1.20
C ASP A 134 28.51 5.13 0.14
N ILE A 135 27.25 4.94 -0.28
CA ILE A 135 26.81 3.85 -1.16
C ILE A 135 26.01 4.42 -2.33
N SER A 136 26.32 4.00 -3.55
CA SER A 136 25.57 4.42 -4.74
C SER A 136 24.14 3.86 -4.74
N GLU A 137 23.21 4.54 -5.43
CA GLU A 137 21.81 4.08 -5.55
C GLU A 137 21.70 2.65 -6.10
N ALA A 138 22.55 2.29 -7.06
CA ALA A 138 22.61 0.94 -7.64
C ALA A 138 23.08 -0.13 -6.64
N GLU A 139 24.04 0.20 -5.77
CA GLU A 139 24.51 -0.71 -4.72
C GLU A 139 23.43 -0.89 -3.63
N PHE A 140 22.67 0.17 -3.33
CA PHE A 140 21.52 0.08 -2.42
C PHE A 140 20.42 -0.83 -2.98
N GLU A 141 20.07 -0.69 -4.25
CA GLU A 141 19.12 -1.58 -4.93
C GLU A 141 19.57 -3.04 -4.86
N GLN A 142 20.85 -3.30 -5.09
CA GLN A 142 21.42 -4.65 -5.02
C GLN A 142 21.36 -5.24 -3.60
N ILE A 143 21.59 -4.44 -2.56
CA ILE A 143 21.44 -4.86 -1.16
C ILE A 143 19.99 -5.25 -0.87
N MET A 144 19.02 -4.45 -1.32
CA MET A 144 17.60 -4.71 -1.12
C MET A 144 17.11 -5.93 -1.91
N GLU A 145 17.68 -6.16 -3.09
CA GLU A 145 17.42 -7.36 -3.90
C GLU A 145 17.96 -8.63 -3.20
N ASN A 146 19.20 -8.58 -2.73
CA ASN A 146 19.80 -9.69 -1.96
C ASN A 146 19.03 -10.00 -0.67
N TYR A 147 18.60 -8.95 0.04
CA TYR A 147 17.73 -9.09 1.21
C TYR A 147 16.43 -9.82 0.85
N SER A 148 15.75 -9.39 -0.21
CA SER A 148 14.49 -9.99 -0.66
C SER A 148 14.67 -11.47 -1.04
N ASN A 149 15.73 -11.78 -1.79
CA ASN A 149 16.08 -13.15 -2.19
C ASN A 149 16.36 -14.05 -0.99
N SER A 150 17.06 -13.56 0.04
CA SER A 150 17.37 -14.35 1.23
C SER A 150 16.13 -14.79 2.01
N ILE A 151 15.08 -13.97 2.01
CA ILE A 151 13.80 -14.29 2.63
C ILE A 151 13.04 -15.32 1.81
N GLU A 152 13.08 -15.22 0.48
CA GLU A 152 12.34 -16.09 -0.43
C GLU A 152 12.94 -17.51 -0.51
N TYR A 153 14.27 -17.61 -0.54
CA TYR A 153 14.98 -18.90 -0.66
C TYR A 153 15.44 -19.47 0.69
N ASP A 154 15.07 -18.82 1.80
CA ASP A 154 15.41 -19.24 3.15
C ASP A 154 16.92 -19.42 3.36
N ASP A 155 17.73 -18.56 2.72
CA ASP A 155 19.19 -18.57 2.83
C ASP A 155 19.63 -17.81 4.10
N ASP A 156 20.71 -18.26 4.74
CA ASP A 156 21.17 -17.64 5.98
C ASP A 156 21.86 -16.30 5.68
N MET A 157 21.09 -15.21 5.81
CA MET A 157 21.55 -13.81 5.70
C MET A 157 22.78 -13.46 6.55
N PHE A 158 23.00 -14.22 7.63
CA PHE A 158 24.12 -14.07 8.53
C PHE A 158 24.95 -15.35 8.52
N ASN A 159 25.47 -15.74 7.35
CA ASN A 159 26.55 -16.70 7.33
C ASN A 159 27.78 -16.00 7.92
N ASN A 160 27.85 -15.99 9.25
CA ASN A 160 29.00 -15.54 10.01
C ASN A 160 30.10 -16.60 9.84
N ASN A 161 30.69 -16.67 8.66
CA ASN A 161 32.10 -17.02 8.54
C ASN A 161 32.87 -15.85 9.16
N ILE A 162 32.75 -15.68 10.47
CA ILE A 162 33.78 -15.01 11.25
C ILE A 162 34.94 -16.00 11.14
N GLU A 163 35.78 -15.84 10.13
CA GLU A 163 37.12 -16.40 10.19
C GLU A 163 37.69 -15.90 11.51
N GLU A 164 37.88 -16.81 12.47
CA GLU A 164 38.72 -16.59 13.62
C GLU A 164 40.06 -16.11 13.07
N PHE A 165 40.29 -14.80 13.09
CA PHE A 165 41.62 -14.26 12.97
C PHE A 165 42.36 -14.62 14.25
N ASP A 166 42.87 -15.85 14.28
CA ASP A 166 43.94 -16.25 15.17
C ASP A 166 45.17 -15.38 14.86
N LYS A 167 45.48 -14.44 15.78
CA LYS A 167 46.85 -14.05 16.14
C LYS A 167 46.91 -13.25 17.43
#